data_AF-A0A2U2ZUQ9-F1
#
_entry.id   AF-A0A2U2ZUQ9-F1
#
_cell.length_a   1.000
_cell.length_b   1.000
_cell.length_c   1.000
_cell.angle_alpha   90.00
_cell.angle_beta   90.00
_cell.angle_gamma   90.00
#
_symmetry.space_group_name_H-M   'P 1'
#
loop_
_entity.id
_entity.type
_entity.pdbx_description
1 polymer ?
#
loop_
_entity_poly.entity_id
_entity_poly.type
_entity_poly.pdbx_seq_one_letter_code
_entity_poly.pdbx_strand_id
1 'polypeptide(L)' 'MSDEQPTPNPRYFTKEGEGVQVIYNLRDAAPYAELGYEEVDEAAYLAALPTADTLTQEGA' A
#
# COMPACT_ATOMS: atom_id res chain seq x y z
N MET A 1 0.53 26.75 15.05
CA MET A 1 0.53 25.44 15.68
C MET A 1 0.14 24.48 14.58
N SER A 2 1.11 23.82 13.97
CA SER A 2 0.80 22.78 12.98
C SER A 2 0.19 21.62 13.75
N ASP A 3 -1.12 21.43 13.58
CA ASP A 3 -1.81 20.25 14.08
C ASP A 3 -1.45 19.07 13.17
N GLU A 4 -0.18 18.67 13.22
CA GLU A 4 0.27 17.38 12.71
C GLU A 4 -0.25 16.34 13.70
N GLN A 5 -1.56 16.08 13.68
CA GLN A 5 -2.07 14.80 14.17
C GLN A 5 -1.20 13.74 13.48
N PRO A 6 -0.49 12.86 14.22
CA PRO A 6 0.35 11.87 13.59
C PRO A 6 -0.54 11.07 12.66
N THR A 7 -0.41 11.30 11.35
CA THR A 7 -1.24 10.63 10.37
C THR A 7 -0.98 9.16 10.61
N PRO A 8 -2.01 8.41 11.03
CA PRO A 8 -1.81 7.05 11.50
C PRO A 8 -1.20 6.26 10.37
N ASN A 9 -0.01 5.70 10.60
CA ASN A 9 0.85 5.13 9.56
C ASN A 9 0.01 4.21 8.65
N PRO A 10 0.00 4.47 7.32
CA PRO A 10 -0.67 3.58 6.39
C PRO A 10 -0.08 2.19 6.48
N ARG A 11 -0.94 1.17 6.49
CA ARG A 11 -0.54 -0.23 6.36
C ARG A 11 -0.97 -0.74 5.00
N TYR A 12 -0.03 -1.37 4.29
CA TYR A 12 -0.23 -1.84 2.93
C TYR A 12 -0.41 -3.35 2.98
N PHE A 13 -1.43 -3.85 2.30
CA PHE A 13 -1.76 -5.27 2.26
C PHE A 13 -1.85 -5.73 0.81
N THR A 14 -1.17 -6.81 0.47
CA THR A 14 -1.23 -7.44 -0.84
C THR A 14 -1.84 -8.84 -0.71
N LYS A 15 -2.42 -9.36 -1.78
CA LYS A 15 -2.90 -10.74 -1.86
C LYS A 15 -2.72 -11.25 -3.28
N GLU A 16 -2.29 -12.50 -3.42
CA GLU A 16 -2.10 -13.12 -4.73
C GLU A 16 -3.41 -13.09 -5.54
N GLY A 17 -3.35 -12.56 -6.76
CA GLY A 17 -4.51 -12.38 -7.64
C GLY A 17 -5.36 -11.14 -7.35
N GLU A 18 -5.03 -10.37 -6.31
CA GLU A 18 -5.65 -9.07 -6.01
C GLU A 18 -4.61 -7.93 -6.11
N GLY A 19 -5.08 -6.69 -6.07
CA GLY A 19 -4.21 -5.51 -5.95
C GLY A 19 -3.81 -5.21 -4.50
N VAL A 20 -3.05 -4.13 -4.32
CA VAL A 20 -2.64 -3.66 -2.98
C VAL A 20 -3.71 -2.76 -2.37
N GLN A 21 -4.05 -3.03 -1.11
CA GLN A 21 -4.95 -2.21 -0.30
C GLN A 21 -4.16 -1.38 0.71
N VAL A 22 -4.45 -0.09 0.79
CA VAL A 22 -3.82 0.84 1.75
C VAL A 22 -4.85 1.22 2.81
N ILE A 23 -4.59 0.83 4.06
CA ILE A 23 -5.51 1.06 5.18
C ILE A 23 -4.88 2.02 6.17
N TYR A 24 -5.58 3.11 6.45
CA TYR A 24 -5.22 4.08 7.48
C TYR A 24 -5.94 3.75 8.78
N ASN A 25 -5.33 4.05 9.94
CA ASN A 25 -5.91 3.80 11.26
C ASN A 25 -6.20 2.32 11.58
N LEU A 26 -5.56 1.35 10.90
CA LEU A 26 -5.81 -0.06 11.18
C LEU A 26 -5.29 -0.43 12.57
N ARG A 27 -6.22 -0.78 13.47
CA ARG A 27 -5.89 -1.20 14.84
C ARG A 27 -5.37 -2.63 14.91
N ASP A 28 -5.88 -3.51 14.07
CA ASP A 28 -5.55 -4.93 14.08
C ASP A 28 -5.49 -5.47 12.65
N ALA A 29 -4.39 -6.15 12.34
CA ALA A 29 -4.12 -6.73 11.03
C ALA A 29 -4.46 -8.23 10.97
N ALA A 30 -4.82 -8.86 12.10
CA ALA A 30 -5.11 -10.28 12.15
C ALA A 30 -6.22 -10.71 11.16
N PRO A 31 -7.34 -9.97 10.98
CA PRO A 31 -8.38 -10.35 10.02
C PRO A 31 -7.87 -10.36 8.58
N TYR A 32 -6.94 -9.46 8.23
CA TYR A 32 -6.33 -9.41 6.91
C TYR A 32 -5.43 -10.62 6.69
N ALA A 33 -4.63 -11.00 7.69
CA ALA A 33 -3.83 -12.22 7.63
C ALA A 33 -4.69 -13.49 7.52
N GLU A 34 -5.82 -13.58 8.24
CA GLU A 34 -6.77 -14.69 8.14
C GLU A 34 -7.43 -14.80 6.75
N LEU A 35 -7.61 -13.67 6.08
CA LEU A 35 -8.12 -13.60 4.70
C LEU A 35 -7.03 -13.88 3.65
N GLY A 36 -5.78 -14.12 4.07
CA GLY A 36 -4.64 -14.40 3.20
C GLY A 36 -4.02 -13.14 2.59
N TYR A 37 -4.19 -11.98 3.21
CA TYR A 37 -3.44 -10.78 2.87
C TYR A 37 -2.09 -10.77 3.59
N GLU A 38 -1.06 -10.39 2.86
CA GLU A 38 0.29 -10.17 3.35
C GLU A 38 0.52 -8.69 3.53
N GLU A 39 1.01 -8.30 4.71
CA GLU A 39 1.41 -6.93 4.96
C GLU A 39 2.73 -6.63 4.25
N VAL A 40 2.77 -5.54 3.49
CA VAL A 40 3.97 -5.07 2.80
C VAL A 40 4.39 -3.71 3.34
N ASP A 41 5.69 -3.48 3.39
CA ASP A 41 6.21 -2.15 3.71
C ASP A 41 5.85 -1.14 2.61
N GLU A 42 5.65 0.12 3.00
CA GLU A 42 5.45 1.23 2.06
C GLU A 42 6.54 1.27 0.98
N ALA A 43 7.80 1.09 1.38
CA ALA A 43 8.93 1.09 0.46
C ALA A 43 8.86 -0.06 -0.56
N ALA A 44 8.37 -1.23 -0.16
CA ALA A 44 8.19 -2.37 -1.05
C ALA A 44 7.01 -2.13 -2.02
N TYR A 45 5.92 -1.54 -1.53
CA TYR A 45 4.80 -1.13 -2.38
C TYR A 45 5.23 -0.09 -3.42
N LEU A 46 5.92 0.97 -3.00
CA LEU A 46 6.41 2.01 -3.88
C LEU A 46 7.41 1.48 -4.92
N ALA A 47 8.23 0.49 -4.56
CA ALA A 47 9.14 -0.18 -5.48
C ALA A 47 8.42 -1.11 -6.47
N ALA A 48 7.26 -1.66 -6.09
CA ALA A 48 6.42 -2.50 -6.94
C ALA A 48 5.55 -1.68 -7.92
N LEU A 49 5.34 -0.39 -7.63
CA LEU A 49 4.63 0.48 -8.55
C LEU A 49 5.47 0.68 -9.82
N PRO A 50 4.84 0.63 -11.01
CA PRO A 50 5.50 1.10 -12.22
C PRO A 50 5.91 2.55 -11.96
N THR A 51 7.21 2.83 -12.01
CA THR A 51 7.70 4.21 -12.04
C THR A 51 6.96 4.90 -13.17
N ALA A 52 6.43 6.10 -12.92
CA ALA A 52 5.66 6.87 -13.91
C ALA A 52 6.40 7.11 -15.24
N ASP A 53 7.69 6.78 -15.30
CA ASP A 53 8.50 6.66 -16.51
C ASP A 53 7.96 5.63 -17.54
N THR A 54 7.21 4.61 -17.09
CA THR A 54 6.64 3.57 -17.97
C THR A 54 5.29 3.94 -18.60
N LEU A 55 4.70 5.10 -18.29
CA LEU A 55 3.52 5.63 -18.97
C LEU A 55 3.84 6.59 -20.14
N THR A 56 5.13 6.79 -20.48
CA THR A 56 5.56 7.67 -21.59
C THR A 56 6.03 6.92 -22.84
N GLN A 57 5.99 5.59 -22.90
CA GLN A 57 6.40 4.87 -24.10
C GLN A 57 5.38 3.81 -24.51
N GLU A 58 4.22 4.21 -25.02
CA GLU A 58 3.51 3.57 -26.15
C GLU A 58 2.54 4.60 -26.74
N GLY A 59 3.04 5.41 -27.67
CA GLY A 59 2.29 6.52 -28.27
C GLY A 59 2.91 7.03 -29.57
N ALA A 60 2.82 6.18 -30.60
CA ALA A 60 2.87 6.47 -32.05
C ALA A 60 4.20 6.97 -32.67
#